data_AF-E0CU69-F1
#
_entry.id   AF-E0CU69-F1
#
_cell.length_a   1.000
_cell.length_b   1.000
_cell.length_c   1.000
_cell.angle_alpha   90.00
_cell.angle_beta   90.00
_cell.angle_gamma   90.00
#
_symmetry.space_group_name_H-M   'P 1'
#
loop_
_entity.id
_entity.type
_entity.pdbx_description
1 polymer ?
#
loop_
_entity_poly.entity_id
_entity_poly.type
_entity_poly.pdbx_seq_one_letter_code
_entity_poly.pdbx_strand_id
1 'polypeptide(L)' 'MTNGCMSTRPYFNPSRKDHGALEDKNSHVGDLGNVIVGEDGTINFKIVDKQIPFTGSNSIVERVVVVHIDPDDLGKGKL' A
#
# COMPACT_ATOMS: atom_id res chain seq x y z
N MET A 1 -7.55 10.87 11.64
CA MET A 1 -7.52 9.56 12.32
C MET A 1 -8.11 9.73 13.70
N THR A 2 -9.13 8.94 14.07
CA THR A 2 -9.79 9.02 15.39
C THR A 2 -9.44 7.86 16.31
N ASN A 3 -8.95 6.72 15.77
CA ASN A 3 -8.54 5.54 16.53
C ASN A 3 -7.31 4.85 15.91
N GLY A 4 -6.24 5.62 15.66
CA GLY A 4 -5.00 5.11 15.05
C GLY A 4 -5.24 4.37 13.71
N CYS A 5 -4.43 3.33 13.46
CA CYS A 5 -4.54 2.48 12.27
C CYS A 5 -5.87 1.71 12.23
N MET A 6 -6.52 1.44 13.37
CA MET A 6 -7.82 0.75 13.38
C MET A 6 -8.93 1.59 12.73
N SER A 7 -8.73 2.91 12.63
CA SER A 7 -9.65 3.79 11.90
C SER A 7 -9.40 3.84 10.40
N THR A 8 -8.36 3.17 9.88
CA THR A 8 -8.13 3.08 8.43
C THR A 8 -9.09 2.08 7.80
N ARG A 9 -9.62 2.46 6.63
CA ARG A 9 -10.48 1.60 5.80
C ARG A 9 -9.60 0.59 5.02
N PRO A 10 -10.21 -0.36 4.28
CA PRO A 10 -9.46 -1.22 3.36
C PRO A 10 -8.57 -0.43 2.38
N TYR A 11 -7.61 -1.14 1.78
CA TYR A 11 -6.68 -0.62 0.78
C TYR A 11 -7.40 0.23 -0.29
N PHE A 12 -6.73 1.29 -0.73
CA PHE A 12 -7.31 2.20 -1.70
C PHE A 12 -7.45 1.51 -3.07
N ASN A 13 -8.69 1.15 -3.43
CA ASN A 13 -9.01 0.37 -4.63
C ASN A 13 -10.19 0.98 -5.42
N PRO A 14 -10.00 2.14 -6.08
CA PRO A 14 -11.06 2.78 -6.86
C PRO A 14 -11.44 1.95 -8.10
N SER A 15 -10.53 1.11 -8.60
CA SER A 15 -10.70 0.29 -9.80
C SER A 15 -11.27 -1.11 -9.54
N ARG A 16 -11.53 -1.46 -8.27
CA ARG A 16 -12.06 -2.78 -7.85
C ARG A 16 -11.23 -3.97 -8.38
N LYS A 17 -9.91 -3.83 -8.36
CA LYS A 17 -8.96 -4.89 -8.69
C LYS A 17 -8.74 -5.82 -7.51
N ASP A 18 -8.14 -6.98 -7.75
CA ASP A 18 -7.64 -7.83 -6.67
C ASP A 18 -6.35 -7.26 -6.09
N HIS A 19 -5.96 -7.75 -4.91
CA HIS A 19 -4.68 -7.45 -4.30
C HIS A 19 -3.53 -8.06 -5.12
N GLY A 20 -2.40 -7.35 -5.24
CA GLY A 20 -1.24 -7.81 -6.00
C GLY A 20 0.05 -7.04 -5.70
N ALA A 21 1.11 -7.30 -6.46
CA ALA A 21 2.36 -6.55 -6.34
C ALA A 21 2.28 -5.15 -6.98
N LEU A 22 3.22 -4.27 -6.63
CA LEU A 22 3.34 -2.91 -7.17
C LEU A 22 3.35 -2.87 -8.71
N GLU A 23 4.06 -3.81 -9.34
CA GLU A 23 4.23 -3.88 -10.81
C GLU A 23 3.13 -4.69 -11.51
N ASP A 24 2.21 -5.30 -10.76
CA ASP A 24 1.16 -6.11 -11.36
C ASP A 24 0.10 -5.23 -12.03
N LYS A 25 -0.37 -5.66 -13.20
CA LYS A 25 -1.49 -4.98 -13.88
C LYS A 25 -2.79 -5.08 -13.08
N ASN A 26 -2.92 -6.13 -12.28
CA ASN A 26 -4.06 -6.38 -11.39
C ASN A 26 -3.59 -6.29 -9.93
N SER A 27 -3.51 -5.08 -9.40
CA SER A 27 -3.25 -4.77 -8.00
C SER A 27 -4.11 -3.57 -7.58
N HIS A 28 -4.31 -3.37 -6.28
CA HIS A 28 -4.92 -2.12 -5.82
C HIS A 28 -4.00 -0.94 -6.11
N VAL A 29 -4.58 0.25 -6.26
CA VAL A 29 -3.80 1.49 -6.39
C VAL A 29 -2.96 1.77 -5.12
N GLY A 30 -3.42 1.31 -3.96
CA GLY A 30 -2.71 1.42 -2.70
C GLY A 30 -1.71 0.29 -2.40
N ASP A 31 -1.57 -0.71 -3.26
CA ASP A 31 -0.64 -1.83 -3.03
C ASP A 31 0.79 -1.39 -3.36
N LEU A 32 1.57 -1.07 -2.32
CA LEU A 32 2.95 -0.60 -2.43
C LEU A 32 3.99 -1.71 -2.17
N GLY A 33 3.53 -2.91 -1.80
CA GLY A 33 4.36 -4.07 -1.53
C GLY A 33 5.15 -3.98 -0.21
N ASN A 34 6.28 -4.69 -0.18
CA ASN A 34 7.11 -4.84 1.01
C ASN A 34 8.26 -3.84 1.08
N VAL A 35 8.66 -3.54 2.31
CA VAL A 35 9.89 -2.80 2.62
C VAL A 35 10.75 -3.64 3.57
N ILE A 36 12.08 -3.58 3.45
CA ILE A 36 13.01 -4.41 4.23
C ILE A 36 13.66 -3.55 5.30
N VAL A 37 13.39 -3.88 6.57
CA VAL A 37 13.98 -3.19 7.73
C VAL A 37 15.38 -3.76 7.99
N GLY A 38 16.36 -2.88 8.23
CA GLY A 38 17.72 -3.27 8.57
C GLY A 38 17.83 -3.88 9.97
N GLU A 39 18.97 -4.50 10.27
CA GLU A 39 19.23 -5.12 11.58
C GLU A 39 19.17 -4.12 12.75
N ASP A 40 19.36 -2.83 12.48
CA ASP A 40 19.26 -1.73 13.45
C ASP A 40 17.82 -1.26 13.70
N GLY A 41 16.84 -1.88 13.05
CA GLY A 41 15.43 -1.52 13.15
C GLY A 41 15.03 -0.29 12.32
N THR A 42 15.93 0.24 11.47
CA THR A 42 15.64 1.39 10.61
C THR A 42 15.46 0.99 9.16
N ILE A 43 14.82 1.87 8.39
CA ILE A 43 14.65 1.67 6.96
C ILE A 43 14.72 2.99 6.19
N ASN A 44 15.44 2.97 5.07
CA ASN A 44 15.39 3.99 4.04
C ASN A 44 14.94 3.34 2.74
N PHE A 45 13.78 3.75 2.22
CA PHE A 45 13.22 3.18 1.00
C PHE A 45 12.72 4.26 0.05
N LYS A 46 12.67 3.91 -1.24
CA LYS A 46 12.09 4.72 -2.30
C LYS A 46 11.22 3.83 -3.16
N ILE A 47 9.93 4.15 -3.22
CA ILE A 47 8.97 3.50 -4.12
C ILE A 47 8.59 4.51 -5.20
N VAL A 48 8.59 4.08 -6.46
CA VAL A 48 8.15 4.89 -7.59
C VAL A 48 6.96 4.19 -8.21
N ASP A 49 5.77 4.75 -8.01
CA ASP A 49 4.52 4.23 -8.56
C ASP A 49 3.97 5.16 -9.64
N LYS A 50 3.22 4.58 -10.61
CA LYS A 50 2.58 5.32 -11.71
C LYS A 50 1.05 5.26 -11.66
N GLN A 51 0.48 4.56 -10.70
CA GLN A 51 -0.96 4.30 -10.57
C GLN A 51 -1.63 5.27 -9.60
N ILE A 52 -0.90 5.77 -8.60
CA ILE A 52 -1.37 6.64 -7.53
C ILE A 52 -1.72 8.04 -8.05
N PRO A 53 -3.00 8.45 -8.00
CA PRO A 53 -3.41 9.79 -8.43
C PRO A 53 -3.20 10.81 -7.30
N PHE A 54 -2.64 11.97 -7.63
CA PHE A 54 -2.56 13.12 -6.71
C PHE A 54 -3.68 14.15 -6.93
N THR A 55 -4.50 13.98 -7.97
CA THR A 55 -5.59 14.89 -8.33
C THR A 55 -6.84 14.13 -8.76
N GLY A 56 -7.96 14.84 -8.89
CA GLY A 56 -9.25 14.27 -9.28
C GLY A 56 -9.96 13.50 -8.16
N SER A 57 -11.08 12.85 -8.51
CA SER A 57 -11.95 12.15 -7.55
C SER A 57 -11.29 10.94 -6.87
N ASN A 58 -10.23 10.39 -7.49
CA ASN A 58 -9.44 9.28 -6.97
C ASN A 58 -8.12 9.73 -6.33
N SER A 59 -7.98 11.02 -5.99
CA SER A 59 -6.76 11.50 -5.34
C SER A 59 -6.47 10.77 -4.03
N ILE A 60 -5.18 10.55 -3.74
CA ILE A 60 -4.70 10.05 -2.46
C ILE A 60 -4.43 11.15 -1.43
N VAL A 61 -4.57 12.41 -1.80
CA VAL A 61 -4.47 13.52 -0.85
C VAL A 61 -5.48 13.29 0.30
N GLU A 62 -5.05 13.53 1.54
CA GLU A 62 -5.79 13.25 2.79
C GLU A 62 -6.01 11.76 3.12
N ARG A 63 -5.40 10.83 2.38
CA ARG A 63 -5.31 9.41 2.76
C ARG A 63 -4.11 9.16 3.65
N VAL A 64 -3.99 7.91 4.10
CA VAL A 64 -2.99 7.46 5.07
C VAL A 64 -2.10 6.41 4.41
N VAL A 65 -0.79 6.47 4.71
CA VAL A 65 0.15 5.37 4.45
C VAL A 65 0.24 4.52 5.71
N VAL A 66 0.09 3.21 5.56
CA VAL A 66 0.16 2.25 6.66
C VAL A 66 1.31 1.27 6.39
N VAL A 67 2.13 1.03 7.40
CA VAL A 67 3.17 0.00 7.40
C VAL A 67 2.71 -1.13 8.30
N HIS A 68 2.70 -2.36 7.79
CA HIS A 68 2.27 -3.55 8.51
C HIS A 68 3.48 -4.29 9.13
N ILE A 69 3.21 -5.07 10.17
CA ILE A 69 4.21 -5.91 10.84
C ILE A 69 4.53 -7.16 10.03
N ASP A 70 3.51 -7.78 9.43
CA ASP A 70 3.65 -9.00 8.65
C ASP A 70 3.99 -8.66 7.19
N PRO A 71 4.78 -9.49 6.50
CA PRO A 71 5.05 -9.30 5.09
C PRO A 71 3.76 -9.41 4.27
N ASP A 72 3.68 -8.58 3.24
CA ASP A 72 2.68 -8.66 2.19
C ASP A 72 2.97 -9.86 1.27
N ASP A 73 1.99 -10.71 1.01
CA ASP A 73 2.13 -11.91 0.15
C ASP A 73 1.99 -11.59 -1.35
N LEU A 74 1.71 -10.33 -1.68
CA LEU A 74 1.55 -9.78 -3.01
C LEU A 74 0.44 -10.47 -3.82
N GLY A 75 -0.62 -10.92 -3.14
CA GLY A 75 -1.76 -11.59 -3.77
C GLY A 75 -1.48 -13.03 -4.21
N LYS A 76 -0.38 -13.64 -3.74
CA LYS A 76 0.03 -15.00 -4.16
C LYS A 76 -0.52 -16.10 -3.26
N GLY A 77 -1.23 -15.74 -2.19
CA GLY A 77 -1.99 -16.67 -1.38
C GLY A 77 -1.13 -17.65 -0.60
N LYS A 78 0.04 -17.21 -0.13
CA LYS A 78 0.98 -17.86 0.81
C LYS A 78 2.25 -17.01 0.95
N LEU A 79 2.74 -16.87 2.18
CA LEU A 79 4.17 -16.72 2.47
C LEU A 79 4.77 -18.10 2.73
#